data_AF-A0A6L9GAC1-F1
#
_entry.id   AF-A0A6L9GAC1-F1
#
_cell.length_a   1.000
_cell.length_b   1.000
_cell.length_c   1.000
_cell.angle_alpha   90.00
_cell.angle_beta   90.00
_cell.angle_gamma   90.00
#
_symmetry.space_group_name_H-M   'P 1'
#
loop_
_entity.id
_entity.type
_entity.pdbx_description
1 polymer ?
#
loop_
_entity_poly.entity_id
_entity_poly.type
_entity_poly.pdbx_seq_one_letter_code
_entity_poly.pdbx_strand_id
1 'polypeptide(L)'
;IQALRHLVVGLALDWIAADMGRFWRHVTSDSQLRWIGPDKGAIHLATGAVVNAAWDLWAKSAGKPVWQLVADMTPHDLVRCIDFRNLTACITPEWALDFLTAQAAGKAGRIATLK
;
A
#
# COMPACT_ATOMS: atom_id res chain seq x y z
N ILE A 1 -13.67 -0.08 12.87
CA ILE A 1 -13.67 0.75 11.64
C ILE A 1 -13.90 2.22 11.94
N GLN A 2 -14.98 2.62 12.64
CA GLN A 2 -15.29 4.05 12.90
C GLN A 2 -14.16 4.82 13.60
N ALA A 3 -13.37 4.18 14.45
CA ALA A 3 -12.21 4.77 15.12
C ALA A 3 -11.11 5.25 14.16
N LEU A 4 -11.09 4.82 12.88
CA LEU A 4 -10.12 5.30 11.87
C LEU A 4 -10.64 6.53 11.10
N ARG A 5 -11.89 6.96 11.33
CA ARG A 5 -12.56 7.98 10.51
C ARG A 5 -11.78 9.30 10.44
N HIS A 6 -11.27 9.78 11.57
CA HIS A 6 -10.52 11.04 11.66
C HIS A 6 -9.17 11.00 10.95
N LEU A 7 -8.66 9.80 10.63
CA LEU A 7 -7.41 9.63 9.89
C LEU A 7 -7.63 9.59 8.38
N VAL A 8 -8.86 9.43 7.89
CA VAL A 8 -9.14 9.18 6.47
C VAL A 8 -10.03 10.25 5.85
N VAL A 9 -11.08 10.68 6.56
CA VAL A 9 -12.02 11.67 6.02
C VAL A 9 -11.32 13.01 5.85
N GLY A 10 -11.41 13.57 4.64
CA GLY A 10 -10.75 14.82 4.26
C GLY A 10 -9.44 14.64 3.50
N LEU A 11 -8.91 13.41 3.39
CA LEU A 11 -7.75 13.14 2.54
C LEU A 11 -8.14 13.15 1.05
N ALA A 12 -7.27 13.76 0.23
CA ALA A 12 -7.38 13.68 -1.23
C ALA A 12 -6.84 12.34 -1.74
N LEU A 13 -7.52 11.75 -2.73
CA LEU A 13 -7.06 10.50 -3.36
C LEU A 13 -5.66 10.66 -3.96
N ASP A 14 -5.36 11.80 -4.59
CA ASP A 14 -4.04 12.07 -5.17
C ASP A 14 -2.94 12.08 -4.10
N TRP A 15 -3.24 12.53 -2.88
CA TRP A 15 -2.28 12.47 -1.77
C TRP A 15 -2.00 11.04 -1.33
N ILE A 16 -3.01 10.16 -1.39
CA ILE A 16 -2.86 8.73 -1.10
C ILE A 16 -2.06 8.05 -2.22
N ALA A 17 -2.45 8.26 -3.48
CA ALA A 17 -1.83 7.66 -4.65
C ALA A 17 -0.38 8.12 -4.87
N ALA A 18 -0.05 9.36 -4.49
CA ALA A 18 1.31 9.88 -4.58
C ALA A 18 2.29 9.11 -3.67
N ASP A 19 1.84 8.60 -2.52
CA ASP A 19 2.68 7.84 -1.60
C ASP A 19 1.82 6.97 -0.66
N MET A 20 1.53 5.75 -1.12
CA MET A 20 0.69 4.81 -0.38
C MET A 20 1.39 4.29 0.89
N GLY A 21 2.73 4.25 0.92
CA GLY A 21 3.51 3.94 2.12
C GLY A 21 3.33 5.00 3.21
N ARG A 22 3.34 6.29 2.84
CA ARG A 22 3.00 7.40 3.73
C ARG A 22 1.56 7.29 4.24
N PHE A 23 0.60 6.97 3.38
CA PHE A 23 -0.79 6.75 3.82
C PHE A 23 -0.89 5.60 4.82
N TRP A 24 -0.22 4.46 4.56
CA TRP A 24 -0.16 3.34 5.50
C TRP A 24 0.42 3.76 6.85
N ARG A 25 1.55 4.49 6.84
CA ARG A 25 2.17 5.01 8.06
C ARG A 25 1.21 5.93 8.82
N HIS A 26 0.52 6.83 8.13
CA HIS A 26 -0.45 7.75 8.72
C HIS A 26 -1.57 7.00 9.45
N VAL A 27 -2.23 6.04 8.79
CA VAL A 27 -3.38 5.32 9.38
C VAL A 27 -3.00 4.29 10.45
N THR A 28 -1.72 3.93 10.57
CA THR A 28 -1.19 2.97 11.56
C THR A 28 -0.33 3.60 12.65
N SER A 29 -0.20 4.93 12.67
CA SER A 29 0.68 5.65 13.62
C SER A 29 -0.05 6.48 14.67
N ASP A 30 -1.39 6.49 14.67
CA ASP A 30 -2.14 7.01 15.82
C ASP A 30 -1.78 6.20 17.07
N SER A 31 -1.13 6.85 18.04
CA SER A 31 -0.57 6.19 19.21
C SER A 31 -1.63 5.54 20.09
N GLN A 32 -2.83 6.15 20.18
CA GLN A 32 -3.94 5.60 20.97
C GLN A 32 -4.51 4.36 20.29
N LEU A 33 -4.71 4.39 18.97
CA LEU A 33 -5.17 3.23 18.24
C LEU A 33 -4.15 2.09 18.23
N ARG A 34 -2.85 2.42 18.16
CA ARG A 34 -1.76 1.44 18.27
C ARG A 34 -1.76 0.71 19.60
N TRP A 35 -2.22 1.33 20.69
CA TRP A 35 -2.33 0.70 22.00
C TRP A 35 -3.28 -0.52 21.99
N ILE A 36 -4.25 -0.56 21.07
CA ILE A 36 -5.23 -1.65 20.92
C ILE A 36 -4.68 -2.81 20.06
N GLY A 37 -3.49 -2.68 19.47
CA GLY A 37 -2.82 -3.71 18.69
C GLY A 37 -1.40 -3.96 19.23
N PRO A 38 -0.37 -3.26 18.72
CA PRO A 38 -0.27 -2.62 17.41
C PRO A 38 -0.23 -3.67 16.29
N ASP A 39 -0.74 -3.31 15.10
CA ASP A 39 -0.66 -4.11 13.88
C ASP A 39 -1.15 -5.57 14.02
N LYS A 40 -2.15 -5.78 14.88
CA LYS A 40 -2.83 -7.06 15.12
C LYS A 40 -4.28 -6.84 15.60
N GLY A 41 -5.07 -7.92 15.64
CA GLY A 41 -6.42 -7.92 16.22
C GLY A 41 -7.42 -7.01 15.51
N ALA A 42 -8.45 -6.57 16.24
CA ALA A 42 -9.57 -5.82 15.70
C ALA A 42 -9.16 -4.50 15.02
N ILE A 43 -8.16 -3.80 15.57
CA ILE A 43 -7.69 -2.55 14.98
C ILE A 43 -7.05 -2.80 13.61
N HIS A 44 -6.23 -3.84 13.46
CA HIS A 44 -5.56 -4.12 12.18
C HIS A 44 -6.47 -4.76 11.14
N LEU A 45 -7.49 -5.54 11.56
CA LEU A 45 -8.57 -5.96 10.67
C LEU A 45 -9.34 -4.76 10.11
N ALA A 46 -9.64 -3.77 10.96
CA ALA A 46 -10.27 -2.53 10.52
C ALA A 46 -9.36 -1.71 9.58
N THR A 47 -8.06 -1.62 9.87
CA THR A 47 -7.08 -0.99 8.99
C THR A 47 -7.03 -1.68 7.63
N GLY A 48 -7.00 -3.01 7.58
CA GLY A 48 -7.02 -3.78 6.33
C GLY A 48 -8.24 -3.47 5.47
N ALA A 49 -9.43 -3.39 6.08
CA ALA A 49 -10.65 -2.98 5.36
C ALA A 49 -10.54 -1.56 4.78
N VAL A 50 -10.03 -0.60 5.54
CA VAL A 50 -9.87 0.80 5.10
C VAL A 50 -8.81 0.93 4.01
N VAL A 51 -7.65 0.29 4.16
CA VAL A 51 -6.55 0.34 3.18
C VAL A 51 -6.98 -0.33 1.87
N ASN A 52 -7.68 -1.47 1.93
CA ASN A 52 -8.20 -2.11 0.72
C ASN A 52 -9.29 -1.27 0.04
N ALA A 53 -10.11 -0.53 0.80
CA ALA A 53 -11.07 0.42 0.22
C ALA A 53 -10.36 1.59 -0.49
N ALA A 54 -9.22 2.06 0.03
CA ALA A 54 -8.41 3.07 -0.66
C ALA A 54 -7.81 2.55 -1.98
N TRP A 55 -7.32 1.31 -2.00
CA TRP A 55 -6.87 0.63 -3.22
C TRP A 55 -7.99 0.44 -4.24
N ASP A 56 -9.19 0.04 -3.80
CA ASP A 56 -10.37 -0.10 -4.65
C ASP A 56 -10.76 1.24 -5.29
N LEU A 57 -10.80 2.31 -4.49
CA LEU A 57 -11.09 3.66 -4.97
C LEU A 57 -10.06 4.13 -6.01
N TRP A 58 -8.76 3.91 -5.74
CA TRP A 58 -7.69 4.26 -6.66
C TRP A 58 -7.79 3.48 -7.98
N ALA A 59 -7.98 2.16 -7.91
CA ALA A 59 -8.09 1.30 -9.08
C ALA A 59 -9.31 1.67 -9.95
N LYS A 60 -10.46 1.94 -9.32
CA LYS A 60 -11.66 2.45 -10.01
C LYS A 60 -11.41 3.80 -10.67
N SER A 61 -10.76 4.73 -9.97
CA SER A 61 -10.41 6.04 -10.54
C SER A 61 -9.45 5.92 -11.73
N ALA A 62 -8.59 4.89 -11.75
CA ALA A 62 -7.68 4.61 -12.85
C ALA A 62 -8.29 3.73 -13.96
N GLY A 63 -9.53 3.25 -13.79
CA GLY A 63 -10.21 2.36 -14.75
C GLY A 63 -9.55 0.99 -14.88
N LYS A 64 -8.89 0.48 -13.83
CA LYS A 64 -8.13 -0.78 -13.86
C LYS A 64 -8.57 -1.73 -12.75
N PRO A 65 -8.49 -3.06 -12.93
CA PRO A 65 -8.49 -3.96 -11.80
C PRO A 65 -7.22 -3.74 -10.95
N VAL A 66 -7.31 -3.94 -9.63
CA VAL A 66 -6.20 -3.64 -8.69
C VAL A 66 -4.90 -4.34 -9.07
N TRP A 67 -4.96 -5.61 -9.49
CA TRP A 67 -3.76 -6.36 -9.88
C TRP A 67 -3.02 -5.68 -11.05
N GLN A 68 -3.75 -5.09 -11.99
CA GLN A 68 -3.16 -4.41 -13.14
C GLN A 68 -2.68 -3.01 -12.78
N LEU A 69 -3.39 -2.28 -11.90
CA LEU A 69 -2.90 -1.02 -11.34
C LEU A 69 -1.51 -1.21 -10.72
N VAL A 70 -1.35 -2.23 -9.87
CA VAL A 70 -0.08 -2.55 -9.21
C VAL A 70 0.94 -3.09 -10.20
N ALA A 71 0.54 -3.99 -11.11
CA ALA A 71 1.44 -4.56 -12.10
C ALA A 71 1.97 -3.51 -13.08
N ASP A 72 1.25 -2.43 -13.36
CA ASP A 72 1.69 -1.37 -14.28
C ASP A 72 2.73 -0.42 -13.64
N MET A 73 2.85 -0.42 -12.30
CA MET A 73 3.83 0.41 -11.57
C MET A 73 5.27 0.12 -11.98
N THR A 74 6.12 1.16 -11.87
CA THR A 74 7.58 0.96 -11.89
C THR A 74 8.03 0.29 -10.58
N PRO A 75 9.21 -0.36 -10.52
CA PRO A 75 9.77 -0.86 -9.28
C PRO A 75 9.80 0.20 -8.16
N HIS A 76 10.17 1.44 -8.50
CA HIS A 76 10.20 2.56 -7.56
C HIS A 76 8.81 2.93 -7.03
N ASP A 77 7.78 2.97 -7.90
CA ASP A 77 6.41 3.22 -7.48
C ASP A 77 5.88 2.11 -6.54
N LEU A 78 6.27 0.86 -6.79
CA LEU A 78 5.86 -0.27 -5.96
C LEU A 78 6.52 -0.23 -4.58
N VAL A 79 7.82 0.08 -4.51
CA VAL A 79 8.54 0.28 -3.24
C VAL A 79 7.92 1.43 -2.44
N ARG A 80 7.51 2.53 -3.09
CA ARG A 80 6.84 3.67 -2.46
C ARG A 80 5.49 3.29 -1.82
N CYS A 81 4.89 2.16 -2.17
CA CYS A 81 3.66 1.70 -1.55
C CYS A 81 3.86 1.01 -0.19
N ILE A 82 5.10 0.81 0.25
CA ILE A 82 5.44 -0.01 1.42
C ILE A 82 5.97 0.88 2.56
N ASP A 83 5.46 0.67 3.77
CA ASP A 83 6.08 1.17 4.99
C ASP A 83 7.09 0.16 5.53
N PHE A 84 8.38 0.48 5.47
CA PHE A 84 9.47 -0.40 5.90
C PHE A 84 9.74 -0.39 7.42
N ARG A 85 8.87 0.25 8.23
CA ARG A 85 9.01 0.23 9.71
C ARG A 85 9.13 -1.20 10.21
N ASN A 86 10.20 -1.47 10.96
CA ASN A 86 10.50 -2.78 11.55
C ASN A 86 10.87 -3.89 10.53
N LEU A 87 11.10 -3.57 9.25
CA LEU A 87 11.53 -4.54 8.23
C LEU A 87 13.02 -4.42 7.89
N THR A 88 13.64 -3.28 8.13
CA THR A 88 14.98 -2.93 7.62
C THR A 88 16.12 -3.79 8.15
N ALA A 89 15.91 -4.54 9.23
CA ALA A 89 16.88 -5.55 9.68
C ALA A 89 16.98 -6.75 8.72
N CYS A 90 15.99 -6.96 7.84
CA CYS A 90 15.94 -8.08 6.90
C CYS A 90 15.76 -7.63 5.44
N ILE A 91 14.92 -6.61 5.21
CA ILE A 91 14.56 -6.11 3.89
C ILE A 91 14.64 -4.59 3.94
N THR A 92 15.60 -4.01 3.23
CA THR A 92 15.71 -2.55 3.08
C THR A 92 14.96 -2.07 1.83
N PRO A 93 14.59 -0.77 1.75
CA PRO A 93 14.02 -0.20 0.53
C PRO A 93 14.92 -0.38 -0.70
N GLU A 94 16.23 -0.25 -0.53
CA GLU A 94 17.22 -0.42 -1.61
C GLU A 94 17.24 -1.86 -2.10
N TRP A 95 17.29 -2.82 -1.18
CA TRP A 95 17.20 -4.24 -1.53
C TRP A 95 15.90 -4.56 -2.28
N ALA A 96 14.77 -4.02 -1.80
CA ALA A 96 13.47 -4.24 -2.43
C ALA A 96 13.42 -3.63 -3.84
N LEU A 97 14.01 -2.45 -4.03
CA LEU A 97 14.11 -1.80 -5.33
C LEU A 97 14.95 -2.63 -6.32
N ASP A 98 16.12 -3.11 -5.89
CA ASP A 98 16.99 -3.95 -6.70
C ASP A 98 16.28 -5.26 -7.09
N PHE A 99 15.64 -5.91 -6.12
CA PHE A 99 14.87 -7.12 -6.34
C PHE A 99 13.74 -6.90 -7.36
N LEU A 100 12.92 -5.87 -7.16
CA LEU A 100 11.79 -5.57 -8.05
C LEU A 100 12.24 -5.12 -9.44
N THR A 101 13.37 -4.45 -9.55
CA THR A 101 13.99 -4.08 -10.83
C THR A 101 14.41 -5.32 -11.61
N ALA A 102 15.02 -6.31 -10.96
CA ALA A 102 15.33 -7.59 -11.58
C ALA A 102 14.05 -8.33 -12.03
N GLN A 103 12.98 -8.29 -11.22
CA GLN A 103 11.69 -8.90 -11.56
C GLN A 103 10.92 -8.15 -12.66
N ALA A 104 11.25 -6.90 -12.97
CA ALA A 104 10.60 -6.16 -14.06
C ALA A 104 10.84 -6.82 -15.43
N ALA A 105 11.96 -7.52 -15.59
CA ALA A 105 12.23 -8.35 -16.76
C ALA A 105 11.14 -9.43 -16.92
N GLY A 106 10.59 -9.52 -18.13
CA GLY A 106 9.51 -10.48 -18.45
C GLY A 106 8.13 -10.13 -17.90
N LYS A 107 7.94 -8.99 -17.22
CA LYS A 107 6.63 -8.55 -16.71
C LYS A 107 5.55 -8.54 -17.80
N ALA A 108 5.89 -8.00 -18.97
CA ALA A 108 4.97 -7.96 -20.12
C ALA A 108 4.51 -9.36 -20.56
N GLY A 109 5.43 -10.34 -20.58
CA GLY A 109 5.11 -11.72 -20.90
C GLY A 109 4.18 -12.36 -19.85
N ARG A 110 4.43 -12.14 -18.56
CA ARG A 110 3.57 -12.64 -17.46
C ARG A 110 2.19 -11.98 -17.45
N ILE A 111 2.08 -10.71 -17.82
CA ILE A 111 0.77 -10.04 -17.96
C ILE A 111 -0.02 -10.64 -19.13
N ALA A 112 0.64 -10.99 -20.23
CA ALA A 112 -0.04 -11.57 -21.40
C ALA A 112 -0.68 -12.95 -21.10
N THR A 113 -0.17 -13.71 -20.13
CA THR A 113 -0.77 -15.00 -19.72
C THR A 113 -1.98 -14.86 -18.78
N LEU A 114 -2.28 -13.64 -18.31
CA LEU A 114 -3.39 -13.35 -17.39
C LEU A 114 -4.56 -12.64 -18.07
N LYS A 115 -4.42 -12.29 -19.34
CA LYS A 115 -5.48 -11.75 -20.19
C LYS A 115 -6.16 -12.86 -20.97
#